data_AF-A0A1F9BK17-F1
#
_entry.id   AF-A0A1F9BK17-F1
#
_cell.length_a   1.000
_cell.length_b   1.000
_cell.length_c   1.000
_cell.angle_alpha   90.00
_cell.angle_beta   90.00
_cell.angle_gamma   90.00
#
_symmetry.space_group_name_H-M   'P 1'
#
loop_
_entity.id
_entity.type
_entity.pdbx_description
1 polymer ?
#
loop_
_entity_poly.entity_id
_entity_poly.type
_entity_poly.pdbx_seq_one_letter_code
_entity_poly.pdbx_strand_id
1 'polypeptide(L)'
;MLWDCHHGDTFVLKVGHLTVETIPEDSAAPVIRLELSLSPPEKQIPEIEGFAAIMGLAPKALSSLPEELLLRLTLAAAHIPGAQLFIFSEEAELLARRGTPGTWELQVTGPFRSRRIPCQEADILIHLDRPAANHLLSYFFTLVRSGVRVFGGGG
;
A
#
# COMPACT_ATOMS: atom_id res chain seq x y z
N MET A 1 3.86 -8.93 1.32
CA MET A 1 3.44 -7.69 2.02
C MET A 1 3.48 -8.00 3.50
N LEU A 2 3.94 -7.07 4.35
CA LEU A 2 4.01 -7.25 5.80
C LEU A 2 3.33 -6.07 6.50
N TRP A 3 2.54 -6.37 7.52
CA TRP A 3 1.95 -5.38 8.42
C TRP A 3 2.67 -5.42 9.77
N ASP A 4 3.03 -4.25 10.28
CA ASP A 4 3.67 -4.08 11.58
C ASP A 4 3.10 -2.85 12.29
N CYS A 5 3.44 -2.66 13.56
CA CYS A 5 3.14 -1.46 14.32
C CYS A 5 4.42 -0.92 14.98
N HIS A 6 4.66 0.38 14.89
CA HIS A 6 5.70 1.04 15.67
C HIS A 6 5.06 1.69 16.91
N HIS A 7 5.87 1.90 17.98
CA HIS A 7 5.46 2.47 19.25
C HIS A 7 4.39 3.59 19.11
N GLY A 8 3.15 3.30 19.52
CA GLY A 8 2.02 4.23 19.48
C GLY A 8 1.33 4.30 18.11
N ASP A 9 0.08 3.81 18.05
CA ASP A 9 -0.99 4.00 17.04
C ASP A 9 -0.64 4.17 15.54
N THR A 10 0.59 3.84 15.14
CA THR A 10 1.13 3.98 13.80
C THR A 10 1.34 2.59 13.21
N PHE A 11 0.62 2.33 12.13
CA PHE A 11 0.62 1.07 11.42
C PHE A 11 1.51 1.17 10.20
N VAL A 12 2.36 0.18 10.01
CA VAL A 12 3.32 0.17 8.90
C VAL A 12 2.98 -0.96 7.95
N LEU A 13 2.71 -0.58 6.72
CA LEU A 13 2.60 -1.48 5.59
C LEU A 13 3.95 -1.48 4.87
N LYS A 14 4.69 -2.59 4.97
CA LYS A 14 5.92 -2.83 4.22
C LYS A 14 5.65 -3.66 2.97
N VAL A 15 6.10 -3.14 1.83
CA VAL A 15 6.08 -3.86 0.55
C VAL A 15 7.51 -3.92 0.01
N GLY A 16 8.03 -5.13 -0.18
CA GLY A 16 9.35 -5.37 -0.79
C GLY A 16 9.22 -5.89 -2.22
N HIS A 17 10.38 -6.10 -2.87
CA HIS A 17 10.50 -6.60 -4.25
C HIS A 17 9.80 -5.70 -5.28
N LEU A 18 9.97 -4.38 -5.12
CA LEU A 18 9.34 -3.40 -5.98
C LEU A 18 10.08 -3.28 -7.32
N THR A 19 9.31 -3.17 -8.40
CA THR A 19 9.82 -2.66 -9.67
C THR A 19 9.80 -1.13 -9.61
N VAL A 20 10.96 -0.49 -9.75
CA VAL A 20 11.06 0.97 -9.76
C VAL A 20 11.13 1.46 -11.19
N GLU A 21 10.15 2.25 -11.59
CA GLU A 21 10.14 2.96 -12.87
C GLU A 21 10.34 4.46 -12.62
N THR A 22 11.26 5.08 -13.36
CA THR A 22 11.45 6.54 -13.32
C THR A 22 10.59 7.15 -14.42
N ILE A 23 9.57 7.92 -14.04
CA ILE A 23 8.75 8.65 -15.00
C ILE A 23 9.52 9.90 -15.43
N PRO A 24 9.71 10.15 -16.75
CA PRO A 24 10.43 11.32 -17.23
C PRO A 24 9.78 12.64 -16.78
N GLU A 25 10.64 13.63 -16.56
CA GLU A 25 10.39 14.92 -15.95
C GLU A 25 9.61 15.85 -16.91
N ASP A 26 8.28 15.72 -16.96
CA ASP A 26 7.39 16.66 -17.68
C ASP A 26 6.38 17.37 -16.75
N SER A 27 6.57 17.23 -15.43
CA SER A 27 5.74 17.86 -14.40
C SER A 27 6.47 19.02 -13.76
N ALA A 28 5.85 20.19 -13.72
CA ALA A 28 6.37 21.44 -13.14
C ALA A 28 6.65 21.39 -11.61
N ALA A 29 6.55 20.21 -10.99
CA ALA A 29 6.93 19.95 -9.61
C ALA A 29 7.63 18.58 -9.53
N PRO A 30 8.69 18.43 -8.70
CA PRO A 30 9.34 17.14 -8.48
C PRO A 30 8.44 16.22 -7.67
N VAL A 31 7.47 15.59 -8.33
CA VAL A 31 6.56 14.62 -7.72
C VAL A 31 7.08 13.23 -8.04
N ILE A 32 7.65 12.56 -7.03
CA ILE A 32 7.97 11.14 -7.16
C ILE A 32 6.66 10.37 -7.04
N ARG A 33 6.36 9.57 -8.06
CA ARG A 33 5.21 8.66 -8.09
C ARG A 33 5.72 7.24 -7.96
N LEU A 34 5.20 6.51 -6.99
CA LEU A 34 5.46 5.08 -6.82
C LEU A 34 4.18 4.34 -7.17
N GLU A 35 4.23 3.44 -8.14
CA GLU A 35 3.12 2.54 -8.48
C GLU A 35 3.47 1.10 -8.08
N LEU A 36 2.54 0.44 -7.40
CA LEU A 36 2.74 -0.89 -6.83
C LEU A 36 1.54 -1.75 -7.22
N SER A 37 1.78 -2.79 -8.02
CA SER A 37 0.77 -3.82 -8.27
C SER A 37 0.97 -4.94 -7.26
N LEU A 38 -0.02 -5.13 -6.38
CA LEU A 38 0.03 -6.12 -5.33
C LEU A 38 -0.98 -7.23 -5.61
N SER A 39 -0.53 -8.46 -5.47
CA SER A 39 -1.38 -9.65 -5.44
C SER A 39 -1.16 -10.30 -4.09
N PRO A 40 -2.04 -10.09 -3.08
CA PRO A 40 -1.91 -10.82 -1.83
C PRO A 40 -2.03 -12.32 -2.15
N PRO A 41 -1.02 -13.16 -1.84
CA PRO A 41 -1.22 -14.60 -1.88
C PRO A 41 -2.40 -14.93 -0.95
N GLU A 42 -3.30 -15.82 -1.33
CA GLU A 42 -4.46 -16.20 -0.49
C GLU A 42 -4.04 -16.57 0.94
N LYS A 43 -2.82 -17.10 1.09
CA LYS A 43 -2.19 -17.46 2.36
C LYS A 43 -1.88 -16.27 3.29
N GLN A 44 -1.77 -15.04 2.79
CA GLN A 44 -1.50 -13.83 3.60
C GLN A 44 -2.79 -13.23 4.20
N ILE A 45 -3.97 -13.58 3.68
CA ILE A 45 -5.23 -13.00 4.18
C ILE A 45 -5.45 -13.32 5.68
N PRO A 46 -5.31 -14.58 6.15
CA PRO A 46 -5.49 -14.90 7.56
C PRO A 46 -4.46 -14.20 8.47
N GLU A 47 -3.24 -14.00 7.99
CA GLU A 47 -2.19 -13.29 8.74
C GLU A 47 -2.56 -11.81 8.95
N ILE A 48 -3.11 -11.16 7.92
CA ILE A 48 -3.56 -9.77 7.98
C ILE A 48 -4.79 -9.63 8.88
N GLU A 49 -5.74 -10.58 8.84
CA GLU A 49 -6.88 -10.62 9.76
C GLU A 49 -6.42 -10.80 11.21
N GLY A 50 -5.48 -11.71 11.46
CA GLY A 50 -4.87 -11.92 12.78
C GLY A 50 -4.16 -10.67 13.30
N PHE A 51 -3.37 -10.00 12.45
CA PHE A 51 -2.74 -8.73 12.78
C PHE A 51 -3.77 -7.67 13.17
N ALA A 52 -4.82 -7.49 12.37
CA ALA A 52 -5.86 -6.51 12.63
C ALA A 52 -6.54 -6.76 13.99
N ALA A 53 -6.83 -8.02 14.32
CA ALA A 53 -7.42 -8.41 15.59
C ALA A 53 -6.50 -8.12 16.79
N ILE A 54 -5.22 -8.50 16.72
CA ILE A 54 -4.24 -8.27 17.80
C ILE A 54 -4.07 -6.76 18.05
N MET A 55 -4.11 -5.96 17.00
CA MET A 55 -3.95 -4.51 17.06
C MET A 55 -5.23 -3.74 17.44
N GLY A 56 -6.36 -4.42 17.62
CA GLY A 56 -7.65 -3.77 17.85
C GLY A 56 -8.10 -2.89 16.69
N LEU A 57 -7.69 -3.23 15.46
CA LEU A 57 -8.25 -2.66 14.24
C LEU A 57 -9.61 -3.32 13.99
N ALA A 58 -10.59 -2.51 13.62
CA ALA A 58 -11.95 -2.94 13.34
C ALA A 58 -12.31 -2.59 11.88
N PRO A 59 -11.65 -3.20 10.88
CA PRO A 59 -11.97 -2.98 9.48
C PRO A 59 -13.42 -3.40 9.23
N LYS A 60 -14.18 -2.54 8.55
CA LYS A 60 -15.59 -2.75 8.24
C LYS A 60 -15.72 -3.14 6.78
N ALA A 61 -16.46 -4.20 6.50
CA ALA A 61 -16.81 -4.52 5.12
C ALA A 61 -17.53 -3.32 4.49
N LEU A 62 -17.06 -2.90 3.31
CA LEU A 62 -17.68 -1.80 2.58
C LEU A 62 -18.93 -2.34 1.87
N SER A 63 -20.03 -1.58 1.90
CA SER A 63 -21.27 -1.94 1.20
C SER A 63 -21.09 -2.03 -0.32
N SER A 64 -20.14 -1.25 -0.84
CA SER A 64 -19.65 -1.27 -2.21
C SER A 64 -18.16 -0.95 -2.19
N LEU A 65 -17.36 -1.64 -3.00
CA LEU A 65 -15.96 -1.29 -3.18
C LEU A 65 -15.90 -0.01 -4.04
N PRO A 66 -15.38 1.13 -3.53
CA PRO A 66 -15.16 2.29 -4.37
C PRO A 66 -14.11 1.97 -5.44
N GLU A 67 -14.13 2.69 -6.58
CA GLU A 67 -13.11 2.50 -7.62
C GLU A 67 -11.71 2.85 -7.11
N GLU A 68 -11.65 3.89 -6.28
CA GLU A 68 -10.44 4.45 -5.70
C GLU A 68 -10.66 4.79 -4.22
N LEU A 69 -9.64 4.53 -3.41
CA LEU A 69 -9.53 4.96 -2.02
C LEU A 69 -8.31 5.85 -1.88
N LEU A 70 -8.51 7.11 -1.49
CA LEU A 70 -7.44 8.05 -1.20
C LEU A 70 -7.25 8.17 0.31
N LEU A 71 -6.01 8.02 0.78
CA LEU A 71 -5.62 8.14 2.18
C LEU A 71 -4.44 9.09 2.32
N ARG A 72 -4.47 9.93 3.36
CA ARG A 72 -3.28 10.67 3.80
C ARG A 72 -2.39 9.75 4.62
N LEU A 73 -1.09 9.82 4.36
CA LEU A 73 -0.09 9.05 5.08
C LEU A 73 0.57 9.90 6.14
N THR A 74 0.94 9.28 7.26
CA THR A 74 1.80 9.92 8.26
C THR A 74 3.23 10.02 7.75
N LEU A 75 3.67 8.99 7.02
CA LEU A 75 4.98 8.93 6.38
C LEU A 75 4.92 7.89 5.25
N ALA A 76 5.52 8.21 4.11
CA ALA A 76 5.93 7.23 3.11
C ALA A 76 7.44 7.27 2.97
N ALA A 77 8.09 6.12 2.93
CA ALA A 77 9.52 6.03 2.67
C ALA A 77 9.82 4.88 1.71
N ALA A 78 10.80 5.03 0.83
CA ALA A 78 11.17 3.99 -0.11
C ALA A 78 12.69 3.94 -0.34
N HIS A 79 13.22 2.73 -0.50
CA HIS A 79 14.59 2.51 -0.95
C HIS A 79 14.61 2.18 -2.45
N ILE A 80 15.50 2.84 -3.19
CA ILE A 80 15.71 2.67 -4.63
C ILE A 80 17.17 2.27 -4.87
N PRO A 81 17.49 0.95 -4.86
CA PRO A 81 18.85 0.43 -4.97
C PRO A 81 19.62 0.90 -6.19
N GLY A 82 19.00 0.86 -7.38
CA GLY A 82 19.65 1.23 -8.64
C GLY A 82 20.16 2.67 -8.67
N ALA A 83 19.53 3.56 -7.89
CA ALA A 83 19.92 4.96 -7.76
C ALA A 83 20.65 5.27 -6.43
N GLN A 84 20.78 4.28 -5.53
CA GLN A 84 21.24 4.47 -4.14
C GLN A 84 20.48 5.60 -3.44
N LEU A 85 19.15 5.65 -3.63
CA LEU A 85 18.30 6.69 -3.08
C LEU A 85 17.41 6.13 -2.00
N PHE A 86 17.33 6.86 -0.90
CA PHE A 86 16.22 6.80 0.03
C PHE A 86 15.36 8.03 -0.16
N ILE A 87 14.08 7.81 -0.39
CA ILE A 87 13.09 8.89 -0.52
C ILE A 87 12.08 8.79 0.61
N PHE A 88 11.60 9.94 1.09
CA PHE A 88 10.57 9.97 2.12
C PHE A 88 9.71 11.22 2.03
N SER A 89 8.47 11.12 2.49
CA SER A 89 7.50 12.23 2.55
C SER A 89 6.58 12.05 3.75
N GLU A 90 6.46 13.08 4.58
CA GLU A 90 5.51 13.16 5.72
C GLU A 90 4.14 13.72 5.29
N GLU A 91 4.01 14.13 4.03
CA GLU A 91 2.79 14.69 3.44
C GLU A 91 2.36 13.88 2.20
N ALA A 92 2.68 12.58 2.18
CA ALA A 92 2.30 11.71 1.07
C ALA A 92 0.82 11.31 1.15
N GLU A 93 0.26 11.03 -0.02
CA GLU A 93 -1.05 10.43 -0.20
C GLU A 93 -0.89 9.06 -0.85
N LEU A 94 -1.72 8.13 -0.41
CA LEU A 94 -1.87 6.79 -0.96
C LEU A 94 -3.20 6.71 -1.70
N LEU A 95 -3.14 6.42 -2.98
CA LEU A 95 -4.26 6.02 -3.81
C LEU A 95 -4.26 4.49 -3.92
N ALA A 96 -5.29 3.83 -3.41
CA ALA A 96 -5.52 2.41 -3.60
C ALA A 96 -6.67 2.21 -4.59
N ARG A 97 -6.43 1.45 -5.66
CA ARG A 97 -7.43 1.15 -6.69
C ARG A 97 -7.48 -0.33 -7.00
N ARG A 98 -8.60 -0.77 -7.55
CA ARG A 98 -8.71 -2.14 -8.05
C ARG A 98 -7.85 -2.29 -9.31
N GLY A 99 -6.98 -3.28 -9.35
CA GLY A 99 -6.23 -3.63 -10.55
C GLY A 99 -6.96 -4.68 -11.40
N THR A 100 -6.18 -5.45 -12.17
CA THR A 100 -6.65 -6.69 -12.80
C THR A 100 -7.25 -7.67 -11.77
N PRO A 101 -8.11 -8.65 -12.18
CA PRO A 101 -8.75 -9.57 -11.24
C PRO A 101 -7.77 -10.23 -10.25
N GLY A 102 -8.03 -10.09 -8.95
CA GLY A 102 -7.15 -10.60 -7.88
C GLY A 102 -6.00 -9.67 -7.47
N THR A 103 -5.91 -8.48 -8.06
CA THR A 103 -4.86 -7.50 -7.76
C THR A 103 -5.45 -6.18 -7.26
N TRP A 104 -4.68 -5.46 -6.45
CA TRP A 104 -4.89 -4.06 -6.13
C TRP A 104 -3.65 -3.28 -6.47
N GLU A 105 -3.85 -2.05 -6.92
CA GLU A 105 -2.80 -1.14 -7.28
C GLU A 105 -2.73 -0.05 -6.22
N LEU A 106 -1.54 0.17 -5.68
CA LEU A 106 -1.25 1.24 -4.75
C LEU A 106 -0.37 2.26 -5.45
N GLN A 107 -0.75 3.52 -5.38
CA GLN A 107 0.06 4.63 -5.85
C GLN A 107 0.35 5.56 -4.69
N VAL A 108 1.62 5.89 -4.49
CA VAL A 108 2.03 6.88 -3.47
C VAL A 108 2.57 8.13 -4.16
N THR A 109 2.02 9.27 -3.78
CA THR A 109 2.38 10.59 -4.33
C THR A 109 2.59 11.60 -3.22
N GLY A 110 3.57 12.47 -3.35
CA GLY A 110 3.80 13.55 -2.39
C GLY A 110 5.08 14.32 -2.64
N PRO A 111 5.36 15.35 -1.82
CA PRO A 111 6.59 16.13 -1.89
C PRO A 111 7.77 15.35 -1.29
N PHE A 112 8.22 14.32 -2.01
CA PHE A 112 9.30 13.46 -1.54
C PHE A 112 10.62 14.21 -1.44
N ARG A 113 11.25 14.10 -0.26
CA ARG A 113 12.64 14.43 -0.04
C ARG A 113 13.49 13.21 -0.37
N SER A 114 14.72 13.43 -0.83
CA SER A 114 15.64 12.35 -1.16
C SER A 114 16.99 12.50 -0.45
N ARG A 115 17.61 11.36 -0.15
CA ARG A 115 18.96 11.26 0.40
C ARG A 115 19.67 10.11 -0.31
N ARG A 116 20.94 10.30 -0.66
CA ARG A 116 21.78 9.20 -1.17
C ARG A 116 22.27 8.34 -0.02
N ILE A 117 21.87 7.08 -0.01
CA ILE A 117 22.36 6.07 0.94
C ILE A 117 22.52 4.73 0.22
N PRO A 118 23.49 3.88 0.62
CA PRO A 118 23.55 2.51 0.13
C PRO A 118 22.30 1.74 0.57
N CYS A 119 21.58 1.17 -0.39
CA CYS A 119 20.44 0.29 -0.14
C CYS A 119 20.50 -0.90 -1.09
N GLN A 120 20.25 -2.10 -0.56
CA GLN A 120 20.42 -3.36 -1.30
C GLN A 120 19.10 -3.87 -1.90
N GLU A 121 17.97 -3.56 -1.28
CA GLU A 121 16.66 -4.03 -1.69
C GLU A 121 15.70 -2.87 -1.91
N ALA A 122 14.84 -3.01 -2.93
CA ALA A 122 13.78 -2.05 -3.21
C ALA A 122 12.58 -2.36 -2.31
N ASP A 123 12.23 -1.41 -1.46
CA ASP A 123 11.07 -1.50 -0.59
C ASP A 123 10.37 -0.13 -0.45
N ILE A 124 9.15 -0.19 0.08
CA ILE A 124 8.38 0.95 0.51
C ILE A 124 7.77 0.65 1.88
N LEU A 125 7.80 1.65 2.74
CA LEU A 125 7.18 1.72 4.04
C LEU A 125 6.08 2.77 3.98
N ILE A 126 4.86 2.37 4.29
CA ILE A 126 3.68 3.24 4.34
C ILE A 126 3.19 3.28 5.78
N HIS A 127 3.32 4.44 6.42
CA HIS A 127 2.88 4.67 7.78
C HIS A 127 1.48 5.29 7.76
N LEU A 128 0.56 4.62 8.46
CA LEU A 128 -0.85 4.96 8.55
C LEU A 128 -1.19 5.21 10.01
N ASP A 129 -2.03 6.21 10.26
CA ASP A 129 -2.73 6.29 11.52
C ASP A 129 -3.80 5.19 11.63
N ARG A 130 -4.38 5.03 12.82
CA ARG A 130 -5.41 4.02 13.07
C ARG A 130 -6.64 4.15 12.13
N PRO A 131 -7.22 5.34 11.90
CA PRO A 131 -8.30 5.50 10.92
C PRO A 131 -7.93 5.06 9.50
N ALA A 132 -6.78 5.50 8.98
CA ALA A 132 -6.32 5.17 7.64
C ALA A 132 -6.02 3.68 7.49
N ALA A 133 -5.41 3.05 8.51
CA ALA A 133 -5.19 1.61 8.54
C ALA A 133 -6.52 0.82 8.49
N ASN A 134 -7.52 1.23 9.27
CA ASN A 134 -8.86 0.62 9.22
C ASN A 134 -9.50 0.75 7.84
N HIS A 135 -9.42 1.93 7.22
CA HIS A 135 -9.98 2.16 5.89
C HIS A 135 -9.27 1.33 4.81
N LEU A 136 -7.93 1.28 4.84
CA LEU A 136 -7.16 0.50 3.87
C LEU A 136 -7.46 -1.00 3.97
N LEU A 137 -7.51 -1.54 5.20
CA LEU A 137 -7.87 -2.94 5.45
C LEU A 137 -9.32 -3.24 5.06
N SER A 138 -10.25 -2.32 5.34
CA SER A 138 -11.66 -2.45 4.92
C SER A 138 -11.79 -2.57 3.41
N TYR A 139 -11.06 -1.73 2.68
CA TYR A 139 -11.00 -1.76 1.22
C TYR A 139 -10.37 -3.07 0.71
N PHE A 140 -9.21 -3.44 1.26
CA PHE A 140 -8.51 -4.68 0.94
C PHE A 140 -9.39 -5.93 1.11
N PHE A 141 -10.02 -6.10 2.27
CA PHE A 141 -10.88 -7.26 2.53
C PHE A 141 -12.13 -7.28 1.64
N THR A 142 -12.71 -6.11 1.35
CA THR A 142 -13.85 -6.02 0.43
C THR A 142 -13.42 -6.41 -0.99
N LEU A 143 -12.26 -5.95 -1.44
CA LEU A 143 -11.71 -6.30 -2.75
C LEU A 143 -11.47 -7.80 -2.86
N VAL A 144 -10.75 -8.39 -1.90
CA VAL A 144 -10.45 -9.83 -1.87
C VAL A 144 -11.75 -10.65 -1.93
N ARG A 145 -12.75 -10.31 -1.10
CA ARG A 145 -14.07 -10.98 -1.12
C ARG A 145 -14.82 -10.81 -2.45
N SER A 146 -14.67 -9.66 -3.11
CA SER A 146 -15.30 -9.41 -4.41
C SER A 146 -14.63 -10.18 -5.57
N GLY A 147 -13.32 -10.46 -5.45
CA GLY A 147 -12.55 -11.27 -6.39
C GLY A 147 -12.86 -12.76 -6.31
N VAL A 148 -13.42 -13.23 -5.19
CA VAL A 148 -13.83 -14.63 -4.96
C VAL A 148 -15.16 -14.98 -5.65
N ARG A 149 -15.69 -14.15 -6.56
CA ARG A 149 -16.88 -14.50 -7.35
C ARG A 149 -16.60 -15.58 -8.41
N VAL A 150 -16.67 -16.84 -7.95
CA VAL A 150 -17.31 -18.03 -8.54
C VAL A 150 -16.98 -18.34 -10.02
N PHE A 151 -15.90 -19.08 -10.27
CA PHE A 151 -15.92 -20.12 -11.33
C PHE A 151 -16.55 -21.38 -10.74
N GLY A 152 -17.87 -21.39 -10.73
CA GLY A 152 -18.69 -22.48 -10.21
C GLY A 152 -20.09 -22.34 -10.78
N GLY A 153 -20.25 -22.69 -12.06
CA GLY A 153 -21.58 -22.68 -12.69
C GLY A 153 -21.54 -22.88 -14.19
N GLY A 154 -21.76 -24.13 -14.61
CA GLY A 154 -22.09 -24.53 -15.98
C GLY A 154 -21.28 -25.76 -16.37
N GLY A 155 -21.85 -26.94 -16.59
CA GLY A 155 -23.22 -27.43 -16.55
C GLY A 155 -23.14 -28.94 -16.82
#